data_AF-A0A0F9F7Q3-F1
#
_entry.id   AF-A0A0F9F7Q3-F1
#
_cell.length_a   1.000
_cell.length_b   1.000
_cell.length_c   1.000
_cell.angle_alpha   90.00
_cell.angle_beta   90.00
_cell.angle_gamma   90.00
#
_symmetry.space_group_name_H-M   'P 1'
#
loop_
_entity.id
_entity.type
_entity.pdbx_description
1 polymer ?
#
loop_
_entity_poly.entity_id
_entity_poly.type
_entity_poly.pdbx_seq_one_letter_code
_entity_poly.pdbx_strand_id
1 'polypeptide(L)'
;MAKNLFHTTICDDSTKCSLASADYLLLFRLRGKNKVPVAHPEGLLKYAGEREMPSEFFKYKGWTGSQLENRYSHWIWRQYASAFWDDVR
;
A
#
# COMPACT_ATOMS: atom_id res chain seq x y z
N MET A 1 -3.33 -14.50 8.48
CA MET A 1 -2.78 -13.42 7.62
C MET A 1 -2.77 -12.12 8.42
N ALA A 2 -1.71 -11.33 8.35
CA ALA A 2 -1.54 -10.13 9.18
C ALA A 2 -2.38 -8.96 8.65
N LYS A 3 -3.18 -8.32 9.52
CA LYS A 3 -4.13 -7.26 9.11
C LYS A 3 -3.45 -6.06 8.45
N ASN A 4 -2.26 -5.72 8.92
CA ASN A 4 -1.43 -4.61 8.46
C ASN A 4 -0.89 -4.75 7.01
N LEU A 5 -1.06 -5.91 6.38
CA LEU A 5 -0.66 -6.16 4.99
C LEU A 5 -1.84 -6.06 4.00
N PHE A 6 -3.07 -5.87 4.48
CA PHE A 6 -4.21 -5.71 3.58
C PHE A 6 -4.19 -4.33 2.92
N HIS A 7 -4.52 -4.28 1.62
CA HIS A 7 -4.69 -3.04 0.87
C HIS A 7 -5.74 -2.11 1.52
N THR A 8 -6.77 -2.65 2.15
CA THR A 8 -7.74 -1.84 2.90
C THR A 8 -7.09 -1.06 4.04
N THR A 9 -6.00 -1.56 4.64
CA THR A 9 -5.30 -0.85 5.71
C THR A 9 -4.63 0.43 5.20
N ILE A 10 -4.01 0.41 4.01
CA ILE A 10 -3.44 1.64 3.43
C ILE A 10 -4.55 2.63 3.07
N CYS A 11 -5.71 2.15 2.62
CA CYS A 11 -6.86 3.02 2.36
C CYS A 11 -7.41 3.68 3.62
N ASP A 12 -7.53 2.92 4.72
CA ASP A 12 -8.13 3.40 5.96
C ASP A 12 -7.17 4.26 6.79
N ASP A 13 -5.92 3.80 6.98
CA ASP A 13 -4.90 4.48 7.78
C ASP A 13 -3.49 3.89 7.52
N SER A 14 -2.70 4.58 6.69
CA SER A 14 -1.35 4.15 6.32
C SER A 14 -0.38 4.02 7.49
N THR A 15 -0.68 4.63 8.64
CA THR A 15 0.13 4.49 9.86
C THR A 15 0.04 3.11 10.51
N LYS A 16 -0.93 2.28 10.08
CA LYS A 16 -1.12 0.90 10.56
C LYS A 16 -0.52 -0.16 9.64
N CYS A 17 0.01 0.27 8.50
CA CYS A 17 0.63 -0.61 7.53
C CYS A 17 1.92 -1.23 8.06
N SER A 18 2.28 -2.37 7.48
CA SER A 18 3.59 -2.99 7.63
C SER A 18 4.02 -3.56 6.29
N LEU A 19 5.26 -4.02 6.24
CA LEU A 19 5.74 -4.93 5.20
C LEU A 19 5.90 -6.35 5.78
N ALA A 20 6.15 -7.31 4.90
CA ALA A 20 6.33 -8.73 5.21
C ALA A 20 7.69 -9.02 5.89
N SER A 21 8.03 -8.27 6.95
CA SER A 21 9.20 -8.46 7.81
C SER A 21 10.52 -8.70 7.05
N ALA A 22 10.98 -7.70 6.32
CA ALA A 22 12.27 -7.73 5.64
C ALA A 22 13.44 -7.79 6.63
N ASP A 23 14.54 -8.42 6.23
CA ASP A 23 15.71 -8.63 7.09
C ASP A 23 16.40 -7.32 7.54
N TYR A 24 16.27 -6.25 6.74
CA TYR A 24 17.02 -5.00 6.94
C TYR A 24 16.15 -3.79 7.30
N LEU A 25 14.85 -3.96 7.54
CA LEU A 25 13.96 -2.83 7.81
C LEU A 25 13.16 -3.00 9.10
N LEU A 26 13.30 -2.02 9.99
CA LEU A 26 12.52 -1.94 11.22
C LEU A 26 11.48 -0.82 11.09
N LEU A 27 10.22 -1.17 11.33
CA LEU A 27 9.11 -0.23 11.38
C LEU A 27 8.83 0.16 12.82
N PHE A 28 8.92 1.46 13.11
CA PHE A 28 8.53 2.01 14.40
C PHE A 28 7.22 2.76 14.26
N ARG A 29 6.33 2.55 15.22
CA ARG A 29 5.10 3.32 15.35
C ARG A 29 5.00 3.88 16.75
N LEU A 30 4.75 5.19 16.83
CA LEU A 30 4.54 5.84 18.12
C LEU A 30 3.34 5.23 18.84
N ARG A 31 3.46 5.00 20.14
CA ARG A 31 2.37 4.48 20.97
C ARG A 31 1.20 5.46 21.06
N GLY A 32 -0.01 4.93 21.17
CA GLY A 32 -1.23 5.72 21.37
C GLY A 32 -2.24 5.55 20.23
N LYS A 33 -3.33 6.31 20.29
CA LYS A 33 -4.38 6.33 19.26
C LYS A 33 -4.09 7.47 18.29
N ASN A 34 -3.95 7.14 17.00
CA ASN A 34 -3.94 8.15 15.95
C ASN A 34 -5.34 8.79 15.87
N LYS A 35 -5.43 10.10 16.14
CA LYS A 35 -6.71 10.83 16.14
C LYS A 35 -7.17 11.16 14.72
N VAL A 36 -6.23 11.36 13.80
CA VAL A 36 -6.50 11.71 12.41
C VAL A 36 -5.81 10.66 11.53
N PRO A 37 -6.54 9.68 11.00
CA PRO A 37 -5.95 8.65 10.16
C PRO A 37 -5.34 9.27 8.91
N VAL A 38 -4.21 8.72 8.46
CA VAL A 38 -3.62 9.09 7.17
C VAL A 38 -4.26 8.18 6.12
N ALA A 39 -5.45 8.59 5.67
CA ALA A 39 -6.28 7.79 4.77
C ALA A 39 -5.93 8.05 3.29
N HIS A 40 -6.10 7.02 2.47
CA HIS A 40 -5.92 7.05 1.03
C HIS A 40 -7.19 6.49 0.37
N PRO A 41 -8.28 7.27 0.27
CA PRO A 41 -9.60 6.77 -0.12
C PRO A 41 -9.63 6.17 -1.54
N GLU A 42 -8.82 6.70 -2.45
CA GLU A 42 -8.65 6.19 -3.83
C GLU A 42 -7.47 5.22 -3.97
N GLY A 43 -6.85 4.85 -2.84
CA GLY A 43 -5.63 4.07 -2.78
C GLY A 43 -4.39 4.86 -3.23
N LEU A 44 -3.42 4.13 -3.78
CA LEU A 44 -2.14 4.64 -4.25
C LEU A 44 -2.24 5.02 -5.73
N LEU A 45 -1.83 6.25 -6.06
CA LEU A 45 -1.91 6.81 -7.41
C LEU A 45 -0.58 6.78 -8.17
N LYS A 46 0.50 6.45 -7.48
CA LYS A 46 1.86 6.42 -8.02
C LYS A 46 2.66 5.31 -7.37
N TYR A 47 3.42 4.60 -8.19
CA TYR A 47 4.49 3.71 -7.74
C TYR A 47 5.83 4.45 -7.77
N ALA A 48 6.64 4.25 -6.73
CA ALA A 48 7.97 4.86 -6.57
C ALA A 48 9.10 3.96 -7.06
N GLY A 49 8.80 2.72 -7.48
CA GLY A 49 9.79 1.84 -8.07
C GLY A 49 9.83 1.89 -9.59
N GLU A 50 10.73 1.09 -10.16
CA GLU A 50 11.00 1.04 -11.60
C GLU A 50 10.20 -0.05 -12.34
N ARG A 51 9.55 -0.97 -11.62
CA ARG A 51 8.73 -2.02 -12.27
C ARG A 51 7.56 -1.43 -13.06
N GLU A 52 7.36 -1.97 -14.26
CA GLU A 52 6.23 -1.64 -15.10
C GLU A 52 4.96 -2.37 -14.65
N MET A 53 3.88 -1.60 -14.47
CA MET A 53 2.56 -2.15 -14.17
C MET A 53 1.90 -2.69 -15.45
N PRO A 54 1.22 -3.86 -15.39
CA PRO A 54 0.41 -4.34 -16.50
C PRO A 54 -0.59 -3.30 -16.99
N SER A 55 -0.69 -3.14 -18.32
CA SER A 55 -1.45 -2.04 -18.92
C SER A 55 -2.95 -2.09 -18.60
N GLU A 56 -3.48 -3.29 -18.40
CA GLU A 56 -4.87 -3.53 -18.01
C GLU A 56 -5.26 -2.89 -16.68
N PHE A 57 -4.28 -2.56 -15.81
CA PHE A 57 -4.55 -1.95 -14.51
C PHE A 57 -4.66 -0.42 -14.57
N PHE A 58 -4.13 0.24 -15.60
CA PHE A 58 -4.20 1.70 -15.71
C PHE A 58 -5.62 2.25 -15.73
N LYS A 59 -6.60 1.48 -16.20
CA LYS A 59 -8.03 1.85 -16.17
C LYS A 59 -8.60 2.02 -14.75
N TYR A 60 -7.95 1.45 -13.73
CA TYR A 60 -8.34 1.57 -12.32
C TYR A 60 -7.56 2.68 -11.59
N LYS A 61 -6.77 3.50 -12.29
CA LYS A 61 -6.06 4.62 -11.66
C LYS A 61 -7.09 5.65 -11.19
N GLY A 62 -7.01 6.06 -9.92
CA GLY A 62 -7.99 6.98 -9.32
C GLY A 62 -9.37 6.34 -9.13
N TRP A 63 -9.44 5.03 -8.91
CA TRP A 63 -10.70 4.30 -8.73
C TRP A 63 -11.43 4.75 -7.46
N THR A 64 -12.63 5.33 -7.65
CA THR A 64 -13.53 5.78 -6.58
C THR A 64 -14.57 4.74 -6.16
N GLY A 65 -14.62 3.60 -6.87
CA GLY A 65 -15.51 2.49 -6.55
C GLY A 65 -14.98 1.62 -5.39
N SER A 66 -15.44 0.36 -5.36
CA SER A 66 -15.01 -0.59 -4.33
C SER A 66 -13.49 -0.78 -4.34
N GLN A 67 -12.84 -0.60 -3.19
CA GLN A 67 -11.40 -0.81 -3.05
C GLN A 67 -10.99 -2.28 -3.22
N LEU A 68 -11.93 -3.22 -3.18
CA LEU A 68 -11.68 -4.63 -3.55
C LEU A 68 -11.32 -4.79 -5.04
N GLU A 69 -11.77 -3.86 -5.88
CA GLU A 69 -11.59 -3.88 -7.33
C GLU A 69 -10.47 -2.97 -7.83
N ASN A 70 -9.87 -2.14 -6.95
CA ASN A 70 -8.84 -1.16 -7.29
C ASN A 70 -7.50 -1.83 -7.67
N ARG A 71 -7.46 -2.54 -8.80
CA ARG A 71 -6.29 -3.34 -9.22
C ARG A 71 -5.02 -2.51 -9.36
N TYR A 72 -5.17 -1.24 -9.74
CA TYR A 72 -4.06 -0.28 -9.81
C TYR A 72 -3.40 -0.12 -8.44
N SER A 73 -4.15 0.30 -7.43
CA SER A 73 -3.59 0.48 -6.10
C SER A 73 -3.18 -0.83 -5.43
N HIS A 74 -3.89 -1.93 -5.68
CA HIS A 74 -3.51 -3.26 -5.16
C HIS A 74 -2.15 -3.70 -5.70
N TRP A 75 -1.89 -3.49 -6.99
CA TRP A 75 -0.61 -3.85 -7.58
C TRP A 75 0.54 -3.08 -6.94
N ILE A 76 0.37 -1.76 -6.75
CA ILE A 76 1.37 -0.91 -6.08
C ILE A 76 1.57 -1.38 -4.63
N TRP A 77 0.47 -1.60 -3.91
CA TRP A 77 0.51 -2.03 -2.52
C TRP A 77 1.25 -3.36 -2.34
N ARG A 78 1.10 -4.30 -3.27
CA ARG A 78 1.84 -5.58 -3.22
C ARG A 78 3.36 -5.39 -3.30
N GLN A 79 3.84 -4.37 -4.01
CA GLN A 79 5.27 -4.07 -4.05
C GLN A 79 5.73 -3.51 -2.70
N TYR A 80 5.00 -2.56 -2.11
CA TYR A 80 5.36 -1.97 -0.81
C TYR A 80 5.15 -2.92 0.38
N ALA A 81 4.17 -3.82 0.33
CA ALA A 81 3.94 -4.82 1.38
C ALA A 81 4.96 -5.98 1.32
N SER A 82 5.71 -6.09 0.22
CA SER A 82 6.75 -7.11 0.03
C SER A 82 7.91 -6.91 1.01
N ALA A 83 8.64 -8.00 1.29
CA ALA A 83 9.94 -7.93 1.94
C ALA A 83 11.07 -7.51 0.98
N PHE A 84 10.80 -7.55 -0.33
CA PHE A 84 11.75 -7.26 -1.40
C PHE A 84 11.43 -5.90 -2.03
N TRP A 85 12.26 -4.89 -1.72
CA TRP A 85 12.19 -3.53 -2.26
C TRP A 85 13.45 -3.23 -3.09
N ASP A 86 13.72 -4.08 -4.07
CA ASP A 86 14.88 -4.00 -4.96
C ASP A 86 14.81 -2.82 -5.95
N ASP A 87 13.60 -2.37 -6.30
CA ASP A 87 13.38 -1.34 -7.32
C ASP A 87 12.81 -0.03 -6.77
N VAL A 88 12.46 0.06 -5.48
CA VAL A 88 11.87 1.26 -4.85
C VAL A 88 12.95 2.30 -4.57
N ARG A 89 12.71 3.57 -4.94
CA ARG A 89 13.66 4.69 -4.77
C ARG A 89 13.03 5.95 -4.20
#